data_AF-A0A074Y0Y3-F1
#
_entry.id   AF-A0A074Y0Y3-F1
#
_cell.length_a   1.000
_cell.length_b   1.000
_cell.length_c   1.000
_cell.angle_alpha   90.00
_cell.angle_beta   90.00
_cell.angle_gamma   90.00
#
_symmetry.space_group_name_H-M   'P 1'
#
loop_
_entity.id
_entity.type
_entity.pdbx_description
1 polymer ?
#
loop_
_entity_poly.entity_id
_entity_poly.type
_entity_poly.pdbx_seq_one_letter_code
_entity_poly.pdbx_strand_id
1 'polypeptide(L)'
;MREDSSKTRTGCGPCTTPLAARHRGAASPQDGRLKRGIPQAGRQLLVWYLVASHHPIMSQSLRPYLQCVRSSLTAAMSLSNFASQASERHNVPEIEAQTSPEVLLNPLTVSRNENERVFIEPSVNSIRVSIRIKQADEIEHILVHKFTRFLTQRAESFFILRRKPVKGYDISFLITNFHTEEMLKHKLVDFIIQFMEEVDKEISEMKLFLNARARFVAESFLTPFD
;
A
#
# COMPACT_ATOMS: atom_id res chain seq x y z
N MET A 1 -39.97 25.88 -48.42
CA MET A 1 -41.13 26.79 -48.43
C MET A 1 -41.88 26.62 -47.12
N ARG A 2 -41.92 27.71 -46.32
CA ARG A 2 -42.94 28.11 -45.32
C ARG A 2 -43.31 27.09 -44.23
N GLU A 3 -42.89 27.25 -42.97
CA GLU A 3 -43.48 28.13 -41.93
C GLU A 3 -45.02 28.00 -41.85
N ASP A 4 -45.56 27.49 -40.74
CA ASP A 4 -46.15 28.41 -39.77
C ASP A 4 -46.40 27.81 -38.37
N SER A 5 -46.44 28.72 -37.41
CA SER A 5 -46.44 28.53 -35.95
C SER A 5 -47.79 28.89 -35.35
N SER A 6 -48.23 28.25 -34.25
CA SER A 6 -49.00 28.97 -33.21
C SER A 6 -49.12 28.20 -31.89
N LYS A 7 -48.90 28.96 -30.80
CA LYS A 7 -48.78 28.61 -29.38
C LYS A 7 -50.13 28.44 -28.68
N THR A 8 -50.17 27.69 -27.57
CA THR A 8 -50.86 28.11 -26.32
C THR A 8 -50.21 27.50 -25.08
N ARG A 9 -50.02 28.36 -24.05
CA ARG A 9 -49.45 28.09 -22.72
C ARG A 9 -50.49 27.47 -21.77
N THR A 10 -50.05 26.62 -20.86
CA THR A 10 -50.46 26.61 -19.43
C THR A 10 -49.37 25.94 -18.61
N GLY A 11 -48.91 26.60 -17.54
CA GLY A 11 -47.93 26.06 -16.59
C GLY A 11 -48.57 25.41 -15.37
N CYS A 12 -47.77 24.66 -14.62
CA CYS A 12 -47.88 24.45 -13.17
C CYS A 12 -46.53 23.98 -12.62
N GLY A 13 -46.17 24.53 -11.45
CA GLY A 13 -44.89 24.34 -10.76
C GLY A 13 -44.76 23.01 -9.97
N PRO A 14 -43.82 22.95 -9.01
CA PRO A 14 -43.06 21.74 -8.69
C PRO A 14 -43.73 20.85 -7.63
N CYS A 15 -43.66 19.52 -7.82
CA CYS A 15 -44.01 18.52 -6.80
C CYS A 15 -42.76 17.86 -6.23
N THR A 16 -42.38 18.30 -5.03
CA THR A 16 -42.07 17.48 -3.84
C THR A 16 -41.38 16.12 -4.04
N THR A 17 -40.13 16.01 -3.55
CA THR A 17 -39.52 14.76 -3.05
C THR A 17 -40.42 14.09 -2.01
N PRO A 18 -40.40 12.74 -1.87
CA PRO A 18 -39.49 12.17 -0.87
C PRO A 18 -38.99 10.73 -1.14
N LEU A 19 -38.07 10.31 -0.26
CA LEU A 19 -37.70 8.94 0.14
C LEU A 19 -36.66 8.16 -0.69
N ALA A 20 -35.45 8.17 -0.11
CA ALA A 20 -34.41 7.18 -0.30
C ALA A 20 -34.89 5.75 0.04
N ALA A 21 -34.87 4.87 -0.96
CA ALA A 21 -35.01 3.44 -0.77
C ALA A 21 -33.64 2.82 -0.43
N ARG A 22 -33.48 2.45 0.85
CA ARG A 22 -32.42 1.58 1.35
C ARG A 22 -32.48 0.21 0.66
N HIS A 23 -31.54 -0.10 -0.22
CA HIS A 23 -31.21 -1.49 -0.53
C HIS A 23 -30.26 -2.04 0.54
N ARG A 24 -30.80 -2.86 1.44
CA ARG A 24 -30.01 -3.74 2.31
C ARG A 24 -29.46 -4.88 1.45
N GLY A 25 -28.17 -4.84 1.14
CA GLY A 25 -27.44 -6.03 0.71
C GLY A 25 -27.23 -6.94 1.91
N ALA A 26 -27.86 -8.12 1.89
CA ALA A 26 -27.72 -9.14 2.92
C ALA A 26 -26.29 -9.71 2.89
N ALA A 27 -25.61 -9.65 4.04
CA ALA A 27 -24.33 -10.32 4.24
C ALA A 27 -24.53 -11.83 4.35
N SER A 28 -23.84 -12.59 3.51
CA SER A 28 -23.79 -14.05 3.55
C SER A 28 -23.07 -14.55 4.81
N PRO A 29 -23.61 -15.54 5.55
CA PRO A 29 -23.09 -15.96 6.86
C PRO A 29 -22.01 -17.06 6.72
N GLN A 30 -20.82 -16.71 6.23
CA GLN A 30 -19.66 -17.61 6.28
C GLN A 30 -18.42 -17.02 6.96
N ASP A 31 -18.48 -15.77 7.42
CA ASP A 31 -17.33 -15.04 7.98
C ASP A 31 -17.13 -15.26 9.50
N GLY A 32 -17.34 -16.50 9.94
CA GLY A 32 -17.33 -16.87 11.37
C GLY A 32 -16.04 -17.53 11.86
N ARG A 33 -15.09 -17.84 10.97
CA ARG A 33 -13.94 -18.71 11.31
C ARG A 33 -12.57 -18.03 11.26
N LEU A 34 -12.49 -16.71 11.07
CA LEU A 34 -11.24 -15.96 10.97
C LEU A 34 -10.90 -15.13 12.24
N LYS A 35 -11.22 -15.64 13.43
CA LYS A 35 -11.03 -14.89 14.70
C LYS A 35 -10.11 -15.53 15.74
N ARG A 36 -9.31 -16.54 15.39
CA ARG A 36 -8.37 -17.14 16.33
C ARG A 36 -6.99 -17.22 15.69
N GLY A 37 -6.11 -16.28 16.02
CA GLY A 37 -4.69 -16.39 15.65
C GLY A 37 -3.90 -15.09 15.44
N ILE A 38 -4.48 -13.88 15.50
CA ILE A 38 -3.71 -12.65 15.24
C ILE A 38 -3.12 -12.10 16.55
N PRO A 39 -1.77 -11.96 16.67
CA PRO A 39 -1.13 -11.31 17.82
C PRO A 39 -1.62 -9.87 18.02
N GLN A 40 -1.80 -9.44 19.28
CA GLN A 40 -2.47 -8.18 19.63
C GLN A 40 -1.80 -6.91 19.06
N ALA A 41 -0.53 -6.96 18.67
CA ALA A 41 0.18 -5.82 18.08
C ALA A 41 -0.24 -5.50 16.62
N GLY A 42 -0.92 -6.42 15.93
CA GLY A 42 -1.43 -6.20 14.57
C GLY A 42 -2.85 -5.63 14.49
N ARG A 43 -3.56 -5.51 15.63
CA ARG A 43 -4.96 -5.06 15.62
C ARG A 43 -5.14 -3.57 15.31
N GLN A 44 -4.13 -2.73 15.56
CA GLN A 44 -4.23 -1.30 15.27
C GLN A 44 -4.22 -1.00 13.76
N LEU A 45 -3.47 -1.79 12.96
CA LEU A 45 -3.50 -1.71 11.49
C LEU A 45 -4.72 -2.42 10.88
N LEU A 46 -5.20 -3.50 11.50
CA LEU A 46 -6.32 -4.27 10.95
C LEU A 46 -7.70 -3.60 11.15
N VAL A 47 -7.85 -2.71 12.14
CA VAL A 47 -9.08 -1.91 12.32
C VAL A 47 -9.16 -0.74 11.32
N TRP A 48 -8.02 -0.21 10.88
CA TRP A 48 -7.95 0.69 9.72
C TRP A 48 -8.40 -0.01 8.41
N TYR A 49 -8.16 -1.31 8.31
CA TYR A 49 -8.46 -2.18 7.16
C TYR A 49 -9.97 -2.29 6.79
N LEU A 50 -10.89 -1.75 7.60
CA LEU A 50 -12.34 -1.85 7.37
C LEU A 50 -13.06 -0.52 7.07
N VAL A 51 -12.40 0.64 7.17
CA VAL A 51 -13.13 1.95 7.21
C VAL A 51 -12.78 2.93 6.07
N ALA A 52 -11.69 2.76 5.32
CA ALA A 52 -11.29 3.75 4.33
C ALA A 52 -11.74 3.42 2.89
N SER A 53 -13.05 3.54 2.62
CA SER A 53 -13.55 3.66 1.23
C SER A 53 -13.66 5.14 0.85
N HIS A 54 -12.53 5.81 0.72
CA HIS A 54 -12.44 7.11 0.04
C HIS A 54 -11.45 6.94 -1.11
N HIS A 55 -11.94 7.03 -2.35
CA HIS A 55 -11.12 6.89 -3.55
C HIS A 55 -10.53 8.28 -3.90
N PRO A 56 -9.25 8.56 -3.60
CA PRO A 56 -8.64 9.82 -4.00
C PRO A 56 -8.49 9.89 -5.52
N ILE A 57 -8.47 11.11 -6.05
CA ILE A 57 -8.17 11.39 -7.47
C ILE A 57 -6.71 10.98 -7.71
N MET A 58 -6.48 9.79 -8.29
CA MET A 58 -5.15 9.31 -8.63
C MET A 58 -4.62 10.01 -9.88
N SER A 59 -3.34 10.37 -9.89
CA SER A 59 -2.68 10.90 -11.10
C SER A 59 -2.72 9.89 -12.26
N GLN A 60 -2.79 10.39 -13.51
CA GLN A 60 -2.89 9.59 -14.75
C GLN A 60 -1.85 8.45 -14.85
N SER A 61 -0.64 8.63 -14.32
CA SER A 61 0.44 7.63 -14.36
C SER A 61 0.57 6.73 -13.14
N LEU A 62 -0.05 7.08 -12.00
CA LEU A 62 0.05 6.28 -10.77
C LEU A 62 -0.79 5.01 -10.86
N ARG A 63 -2.01 5.13 -11.38
CA ARG A 63 -2.93 3.99 -11.54
C ARG A 63 -2.36 2.86 -12.40
N PRO A 64 -1.82 3.11 -13.61
CA PRO A 64 -1.22 2.03 -14.41
C PRO A 64 0.04 1.44 -13.75
N TYR A 65 0.82 2.26 -13.03
CA TYR A 65 1.99 1.79 -12.29
C TYR A 65 1.60 0.79 -11.18
N LEU A 66 0.66 1.17 -10.30
CA LEU A 66 0.20 0.31 -9.22
C LEU A 66 -0.51 -0.95 -9.75
N GLN A 67 -1.23 -0.85 -10.87
CA GLN A 67 -1.82 -2.01 -11.53
C GLN A 67 -0.75 -2.98 -12.05
N CYS A 68 0.32 -2.46 -12.65
CA CYS A 68 1.45 -3.28 -13.10
C CYS A 68 2.15 -3.98 -11.93
N VAL A 69 2.40 -3.25 -10.83
CA VAL A 69 2.97 -3.81 -9.60
C VAL A 69 2.06 -4.90 -9.03
N ARG A 70 0.75 -4.65 -8.96
CA ARG A 70 -0.26 -5.63 -8.49
C ARG A 70 -0.25 -6.91 -9.32
N SER A 71 -0.28 -6.80 -10.64
CA SER A 71 -0.22 -7.96 -11.54
C SER A 71 1.10 -8.72 -11.38
N SER A 72 2.22 -8.00 -11.28
CA SER A 72 3.56 -8.59 -11.10
C SER A 72 3.68 -9.32 -9.76
N LEU A 73 3.20 -8.72 -8.67
CA LEU A 73 3.18 -9.37 -7.35
C LEU A 73 2.24 -10.58 -7.32
N THR A 74 1.08 -10.50 -7.97
CA THR A 74 0.14 -11.63 -8.03
C THR A 74 0.75 -12.83 -8.75
N ALA A 75 1.51 -12.59 -9.82
CA ALA A 75 2.24 -13.63 -10.54
C ALA A 75 3.45 -14.14 -9.73
N ALA A 76 4.21 -13.25 -9.09
CA ALA A 76 5.37 -13.62 -8.28
C ALA A 76 4.99 -14.43 -7.03
N MET A 77 3.83 -14.15 -6.41
CA MET A 77 3.31 -14.81 -5.21
C MET A 77 2.72 -16.20 -5.46
N SER A 78 3.38 -16.99 -6.30
CA SER A 78 3.16 -18.42 -6.48
C SER A 78 4.16 -19.23 -5.64
N LEU A 79 4.14 -19.01 -4.33
CA LEU A 79 5.06 -19.64 -3.39
C LEU A 79 4.63 -21.07 -3.08
N SER A 80 5.60 -21.97 -2.94
CA SER A 80 5.43 -23.32 -2.43
C SER A 80 6.39 -23.60 -1.27
N ASN A 81 6.01 -24.51 -0.39
CA ASN A 81 6.91 -24.95 0.66
C ASN A 81 8.07 -25.75 0.04
N PHE A 82 9.30 -25.29 0.25
CA PHE A 82 10.51 -25.87 -0.30
C PHE A 82 11.58 -25.98 0.80
N ALA A 83 12.13 -27.17 0.98
CA ALA A 83 13.18 -27.42 1.97
C ALA A 83 14.55 -26.96 1.44
N SER A 84 15.42 -26.47 2.33
CA SER A 84 16.77 -26.04 1.97
C SER A 84 17.56 -27.21 1.37
N GLN A 85 18.19 -26.98 0.22
CA GLN A 85 19.07 -27.96 -0.42
C GLN A 85 20.47 -27.99 0.20
N ALA A 86 20.91 -26.87 0.80
CA ALA A 86 22.24 -26.74 1.38
C ALA A 86 22.32 -27.26 2.82
N SER A 87 21.20 -27.26 3.54
CA SER A 87 21.15 -27.65 4.96
C SER A 87 19.98 -28.58 5.23
N GLU A 88 20.29 -29.78 5.71
CA GLU A 88 19.29 -30.81 5.98
C GLU A 88 18.30 -30.35 7.07
N ARG A 89 17.00 -30.60 6.87
CA ARG A 89 15.92 -30.29 7.82
C ARG A 89 15.74 -28.81 8.16
N HIS A 90 16.35 -27.92 7.40
CA HIS A 90 16.11 -26.48 7.51
C HIS A 90 15.18 -26.00 6.39
N ASN A 91 14.31 -25.05 6.73
CA ASN A 91 13.55 -24.29 5.75
C ASN A 91 13.95 -22.81 5.92
N VAL A 92 14.70 -22.32 4.93
CA VAL A 92 15.23 -20.96 4.91
C VAL A 92 14.65 -20.27 3.68
N PRO A 93 14.28 -18.98 3.74
CA PRO A 93 13.90 -18.23 2.55
C PRO A 93 15.07 -18.23 1.55
N GLU A 94 14.90 -18.93 0.42
CA GLU A 94 15.95 -19.13 -0.58
C GLU A 94 16.41 -17.81 -1.20
N ILE A 95 15.53 -16.79 -1.25
CA ILE A 95 15.90 -15.47 -1.75
C ILE A 95 16.91 -14.71 -0.86
N GLU A 96 16.99 -15.07 0.42
CA GLU A 96 17.99 -14.54 1.35
C GLU A 96 19.24 -15.41 1.42
N ALA A 97 19.08 -16.74 1.32
CA ALA A 97 20.21 -17.68 1.36
C ALA A 97 21.08 -17.61 0.09
N GLN A 98 20.45 -17.49 -1.08
CA GLN A 98 21.10 -17.47 -2.40
C GLN A 98 22.08 -18.63 -2.63
N THR A 99 21.86 -19.76 -1.95
CA THR A 99 22.72 -20.96 -2.04
C THR A 99 22.41 -21.81 -3.25
N SER A 100 21.13 -21.87 -3.64
CA SER A 100 20.66 -22.66 -4.77
C SER A 100 20.17 -21.73 -5.90
N PRO A 101 20.94 -21.53 -6.98
CA PRO A 101 20.56 -20.61 -8.05
C PRO A 101 19.34 -21.08 -8.86
N GLU A 102 19.09 -22.38 -8.92
CA GLU A 102 18.00 -22.99 -9.69
C GLU A 102 16.59 -22.72 -9.13
N VAL A 103 16.49 -22.32 -7.86
CA VAL A 103 15.21 -21.92 -7.23
C VAL A 103 15.01 -20.41 -7.23
N LEU A 104 16.00 -19.65 -7.70
CA LEU A 104 15.89 -18.21 -7.86
C LEU A 104 15.25 -17.91 -9.21
N LEU A 105 14.22 -17.08 -9.22
CA LEU A 105 13.54 -16.67 -10.43
C LEU A 105 14.12 -15.33 -10.92
N ASN A 106 13.80 -14.98 -12.17
CA ASN A 106 14.29 -13.74 -12.76
C ASN A 106 13.75 -12.52 -11.99
N PRO A 107 14.62 -11.62 -11.52
CA PRO A 107 14.19 -10.42 -10.82
C PRO A 107 13.52 -9.46 -11.80
N LEU A 108 12.49 -8.76 -11.32
CA LEU A 108 11.67 -7.83 -12.09
C LEU A 108 11.77 -6.44 -11.47
N THR A 109 11.93 -5.41 -12.30
CA THR A 109 11.87 -4.01 -11.86
C THR A 109 10.72 -3.32 -12.54
N VAL A 110 9.79 -2.78 -11.76
CA VAL A 110 8.70 -1.93 -12.25
C VAL A 110 9.02 -0.50 -11.84
N SER A 111 9.24 0.37 -12.81
CA SER A 111 9.52 1.79 -12.58
C SER A 111 8.40 2.66 -13.12
N ARG A 112 8.09 3.72 -12.38
CA ARG A 112 7.21 4.79 -12.85
C ARG A 112 8.05 5.92 -13.43
N ASN A 113 9.06 6.32 -12.67
CA ASN A 113 10.05 7.34 -12.98
C ASN A 113 11.43 6.83 -12.50
N GLU A 114 12.50 7.56 -12.77
CA GLU A 114 13.87 7.22 -12.30
C GLU A 114 13.95 7.12 -10.76
N ASN A 115 13.15 7.94 -10.07
CA ASN A 115 13.14 8.05 -8.62
C ASN A 115 12.17 7.09 -7.92
N GLU A 116 11.20 6.53 -8.64
CA GLU A 116 10.12 5.70 -8.08
C GLU A 116 10.09 4.35 -8.79
N ARG A 117 10.52 3.30 -8.06
CA ARG A 117 10.63 1.95 -8.61
C ARG A 117 10.44 0.88 -7.53
N VAL A 118 9.89 -0.25 -7.95
CA VAL A 118 9.74 -1.46 -7.14
C VAL A 118 10.58 -2.55 -7.78
N PHE A 119 11.37 -3.21 -6.96
CA PHE A 119 12.21 -4.33 -7.32
C PHE A 119 11.68 -5.60 -6.66
N ILE A 120 11.32 -6.58 -7.48
CA ILE A 120 10.72 -7.83 -7.07
C ILE A 120 11.72 -8.93 -7.40
N GLU A 121 12.15 -9.65 -6.38
CA GLU A 121 13.04 -10.79 -6.53
C GLU A 121 12.29 -12.04 -6.07
N PRO A 122 11.72 -12.81 -7.00
CA PRO A 122 10.97 -14.00 -6.67
C PRO A 122 11.87 -15.24 -6.54
N SER A 123 11.44 -16.18 -5.73
CA SER A 123 11.99 -17.53 -5.58
C SER A 123 10.84 -18.52 -5.35
N VAL A 124 11.16 -19.82 -5.29
CA VAL A 124 10.17 -20.89 -5.09
C VAL A 124 9.43 -20.76 -3.76
N ASN A 125 10.12 -20.48 -2.64
CA ASN A 125 9.51 -20.42 -1.30
C ASN A 125 9.37 -19.02 -0.70
N SER A 126 9.97 -18.02 -1.33
CA SER A 126 10.02 -16.66 -0.79
C SER A 126 10.16 -15.60 -1.89
N ILE A 127 9.68 -14.39 -1.60
CA ILE A 127 9.81 -13.22 -2.47
C ILE A 127 10.34 -12.07 -1.64
N ARG A 128 11.28 -11.33 -2.21
CA ARG A 128 11.73 -10.05 -1.69
C ARG A 128 11.16 -8.93 -2.56
N VAL A 129 10.48 -7.97 -1.91
CA VAL A 129 9.91 -6.79 -2.57
C VAL A 129 10.58 -5.56 -1.98
N SER A 130 11.36 -4.84 -2.78
CA SER A 130 12.03 -3.62 -2.36
C SER A 130 11.43 -2.41 -3.06
N ILE A 131 11.10 -1.38 -2.30
CA ILE A 131 10.41 -0.20 -2.80
C ILE A 131 11.32 1.01 -2.62
N ARG A 132 11.46 1.79 -3.69
CA ARG A 132 12.07 3.10 -3.67
C ARG A 132 10.96 4.14 -3.73
N ILE A 133 10.87 4.94 -2.69
CA ILE A 133 9.84 5.96 -2.50
C ILE A 133 10.29 7.24 -3.21
N LYS A 134 9.33 7.98 -3.75
CA LYS A 134 9.61 9.28 -4.39
C LYS A 134 10.20 10.26 -3.37
N GLN A 135 11.29 10.92 -3.75
CA GLN A 135 11.95 11.96 -2.95
C GLN A 135 12.15 13.19 -3.85
N ALA A 136 11.41 14.27 -3.60
CA ALA A 136 11.53 15.50 -4.37
C ALA A 136 12.54 16.49 -3.77
N ASP A 137 12.60 16.57 -2.44
CA ASP A 137 13.41 17.55 -1.69
C ASP A 137 14.26 16.87 -0.60
N GLU A 138 15.26 17.58 -0.08
CA GLU A 138 16.08 17.11 1.05
C GLU A 138 15.24 16.83 2.31
N ILE A 139 14.19 17.63 2.55
CA ILE A 139 13.26 17.41 3.66
C ILE A 139 12.54 16.07 3.50
N GLU A 140 12.06 15.76 2.30
CA GLU A 140 11.40 14.47 2.02
C GLU A 140 12.36 13.30 2.18
N HIS A 141 13.61 13.43 1.73
CA HIS A 141 14.64 12.42 1.95
C HIS A 141 14.82 12.10 3.45
N ILE A 142 14.88 13.12 4.31
CA ILE A 142 14.98 12.94 5.77
C ILE A 142 13.70 12.34 6.36
N LEU A 143 12.53 12.78 5.90
CA LEU A 143 11.24 12.28 6.36
C LEU A 143 11.07 10.80 6.01
N VAL A 144 11.34 10.41 4.77
CA VAL A 144 11.31 9.01 4.31
C VAL A 144 12.26 8.17 5.14
N HIS A 145 13.52 8.60 5.31
CA HIS A 145 14.50 7.86 6.12
C HIS A 145 14.06 7.68 7.58
N LYS A 146 13.47 8.70 8.22
CA LYS A 146 12.95 8.58 9.59
C LYS A 146 11.72 7.69 9.67
N PHE A 147 10.80 7.81 8.70
CA PHE A 147 9.57 7.04 8.63
C PHE A 147 9.87 5.54 8.41
N THR A 148 10.71 5.18 7.44
CA THR A 148 11.08 3.78 7.20
C THR A 148 11.88 3.19 8.36
N ARG A 149 12.74 3.98 9.01
CA ARG A 149 13.44 3.56 10.23
C ARG A 149 12.48 3.28 11.39
N PHE A 150 11.43 4.09 11.53
CA PHE A 150 10.39 3.88 12.54
C PHE A 150 9.59 2.59 12.30
N LEU A 151 9.27 2.27 11.04
CA LEU A 151 8.58 1.03 10.67
C LEU A 151 9.46 -0.20 10.90
N THR A 152 10.72 -0.16 10.47
CA THR A 152 11.66 -1.30 10.61
C THR A 152 11.99 -1.62 12.07
N GLN A 153 11.95 -0.64 12.97
CA GLN A 153 12.07 -0.88 14.42
C GLN A 153 10.91 -1.72 14.99
N ARG A 154 9.77 -1.78 14.31
CA ARG A 154 8.58 -2.57 14.71
C ARG A 154 8.34 -3.80 13.83
N ALA A 155 9.36 -4.21 13.07
CA ALA A 155 9.27 -5.36 12.18
C ALA A 155 8.91 -6.68 12.89
N GLU A 156 9.07 -6.80 14.22
CA GLU A 156 8.60 -7.98 14.96
C GLU A 156 7.08 -8.09 15.01
N SER A 157 6.38 -6.94 15.11
CA SER A 157 4.91 -6.89 15.04
C SER A 157 4.40 -6.93 13.60
N PHE A 158 5.27 -6.56 12.66
CA PHE A 158 5.00 -6.51 11.23
C PHE A 158 5.86 -7.55 10.51
N PHE A 159 5.42 -8.80 10.59
CA PHE A 159 6.22 -9.98 10.28
C PHE A 159 6.70 -10.12 8.83
N ILE A 160 6.12 -9.36 7.89
CA ILE A 160 6.56 -9.34 6.49
C ILE A 160 7.65 -8.29 6.20
N LEU A 161 7.99 -7.41 7.16
CA LEU A 161 8.95 -6.33 6.95
C LEU A 161 10.37 -6.79 7.27
N ARG A 162 11.31 -6.42 6.39
CA ARG A 162 12.73 -6.72 6.58
C ARG A 162 13.37 -5.65 7.46
N ARG A 163 14.16 -6.07 8.46
CA ARG A 163 14.84 -5.14 9.41
C ARG A 163 15.82 -4.18 8.73
N LYS A 164 16.40 -4.61 7.60
CA LYS A 164 17.30 -3.81 6.77
C LYS A 164 16.80 -3.85 5.33
N PRO A 165 16.65 -2.70 4.65
CA PRO A 165 16.31 -2.69 3.23
C PRO A 165 17.47 -3.17 2.36
N VAL A 166 17.16 -3.51 1.12
CA VAL A 166 18.17 -3.77 0.08
C VAL A 166 18.88 -2.46 -0.29
N LYS A 167 20.18 -2.54 -0.63
CA LYS A 167 20.96 -1.36 -1.00
C LYS A 167 20.31 -0.61 -2.18
N GLY A 168 20.15 0.70 -2.04
CA GLY A 168 19.55 1.56 -3.07
C GLY A 168 18.02 1.64 -3.06
N TYR A 169 17.37 1.01 -2.07
CA TYR A 169 15.94 1.05 -1.80
C TYR A 169 15.68 1.50 -0.35
N ASP A 170 14.50 2.07 -0.11
CA ASP A 170 14.17 2.67 1.19
C ASP A 170 13.56 1.66 2.17
N ILE A 171 12.78 0.72 1.65
CA ILE A 171 12.10 -0.31 2.43
C ILE A 171 12.05 -1.63 1.65
N SER A 172 12.15 -2.75 2.38
CA SER A 172 12.05 -4.09 1.78
C SER A 172 11.13 -4.97 2.61
N PHE A 173 10.33 -5.76 1.91
CA PHE A 173 9.46 -6.81 2.45
C PHE A 173 10.03 -8.17 2.10
N LEU A 174 9.89 -9.12 3.02
CA LEU A 174 10.21 -10.52 2.82
C LEU A 174 8.93 -11.33 3.05
N ILE A 175 8.44 -11.96 1.98
CA ILE A 175 7.25 -12.79 2.01
C ILE A 175 7.68 -14.23 1.83
N THR A 176 7.27 -15.12 2.73
CA THR A 176 7.58 -16.55 2.68
C THR A 176 6.31 -17.36 2.43
N ASN A 177 6.46 -18.65 2.14
CA ASN A 177 5.36 -19.58 2.01
C ASN A 177 4.48 -19.61 3.27
N PHE A 178 5.08 -19.49 4.47
CA PHE A 178 4.35 -19.45 5.74
C PHE A 178 3.35 -18.28 5.79
N HIS A 179 3.72 -17.11 5.27
CA HIS A 179 2.81 -15.97 5.23
C HIS A 179 1.63 -16.19 4.29
N THR A 180 1.83 -16.93 3.19
CA THR A 180 0.76 -17.28 2.25
C THR A 180 -0.12 -18.44 2.73
N GLU A 181 0.36 -19.24 3.67
CA GLU A 181 -0.40 -20.29 4.35
C GLU A 181 -1.31 -19.69 5.43
N GLU A 182 -0.82 -18.70 6.18
CA GLU A 182 -1.59 -18.01 7.23
C GLU A 182 -2.58 -16.97 6.68
N MET A 183 -2.22 -16.27 5.59
CA MET A 183 -3.03 -15.21 5.00
C MET A 183 -3.26 -15.43 3.51
N LEU A 184 -4.42 -14.99 3.04
CA LEU A 184 -4.76 -15.06 1.62
C LEU A 184 -3.83 -14.16 0.80
N LYS A 185 -3.22 -14.72 -0.25
CA LYS A 185 -2.26 -14.00 -1.11
C LYS A 185 -2.77 -12.66 -1.64
N HIS A 186 -4.06 -12.56 -1.97
CA HIS A 186 -4.64 -11.31 -2.48
C HIS A 186 -4.66 -10.21 -1.41
N LYS A 187 -4.83 -10.55 -0.13
CA LYS A 187 -4.75 -9.59 0.98
C LYS A 187 -3.34 -9.05 1.19
N LEU A 188 -2.33 -9.90 0.99
CA LEU A 188 -0.94 -9.46 1.00
C LEU A 188 -0.62 -8.52 -0.16
N VAL A 189 -1.12 -8.83 -1.37
CA VAL A 189 -0.97 -7.93 -2.53
C VAL A 189 -1.68 -6.61 -2.27
N ASP A 190 -2.94 -6.63 -1.82
CA ASP A 190 -3.70 -5.43 -1.47
C ASP A 190 -2.98 -4.60 -0.41
N PHE A 191 -2.43 -5.26 0.61
CA PHE A 191 -1.67 -4.63 1.66
C PHE A 191 -0.45 -3.87 1.12
N ILE A 192 0.34 -4.48 0.20
CA ILE A 192 1.53 -3.81 -0.37
C ILE A 192 1.12 -2.61 -1.23
N ILE A 193 0.07 -2.75 -2.04
CA ILE A 193 -0.42 -1.64 -2.87
C ILE A 193 -0.95 -0.50 -2.00
N GLN A 194 -1.74 -0.82 -0.98
CA GLN A 194 -2.24 0.16 -0.02
C GLN A 194 -1.08 0.85 0.73
N PHE A 195 -0.08 0.09 1.15
CA PHE A 195 1.12 0.64 1.79
C PHE A 195 1.81 1.67 0.87
N MET A 196 1.99 1.36 -0.42
CA MET A 196 2.57 2.32 -1.36
C MET A 196 1.75 3.62 -1.46
N GLU A 197 0.42 3.52 -1.48
CA GLU A 197 -0.46 4.71 -1.55
C GLU A 197 -0.50 5.52 -0.24
N GLU A 198 -0.42 4.84 0.91
CA GLU A 198 -0.47 5.49 2.22
C GLU A 198 0.84 6.20 2.55
N VAL A 199 1.99 5.61 2.20
CA VAL A 199 3.30 6.24 2.45
C VAL A 199 3.43 7.58 1.74
N ASP A 200 3.00 7.68 0.48
CA ASP A 200 3.06 8.95 -0.25
C ASP A 200 2.20 10.04 0.40
N LYS A 201 1.03 9.68 0.92
CA LYS A 201 0.13 10.61 1.63
C LYS A 201 0.73 11.02 2.96
N GLU A 202 1.19 10.06 3.76
CA GLU A 202 1.76 10.30 5.08
C GLU A 202 3.00 11.21 5.02
N ILE A 203 3.89 11.00 4.04
CA ILE A 203 5.06 11.87 3.82
C ILE A 203 4.63 13.29 3.45
N SER A 204 3.61 13.41 2.59
CA SER A 204 3.06 14.72 2.19
C SER A 204 2.41 15.44 3.38
N GLU A 205 1.66 14.74 4.21
CA GLU A 205 1.04 15.29 5.42
C GLU A 205 2.11 15.71 6.45
N MET A 206 3.10 14.87 6.72
CA MET A 206 4.21 15.22 7.63
C MET A 206 4.96 16.48 7.16
N LYS A 207 5.18 16.63 5.85
CA LYS A 207 5.81 17.82 5.27
C LYS A 207 4.96 19.08 5.52
N LEU A 208 3.65 19.00 5.31
CA LEU A 208 2.72 20.11 5.58
C LEU A 208 2.70 20.48 7.07
N PHE A 209 2.67 19.49 7.96
CA PHE A 209 2.72 19.73 9.42
C PHE A 209 4.03 20.39 9.86
N LEU A 210 5.16 19.96 9.30
CA LEU A 210 6.47 20.55 9.59
C LEU A 210 6.50 22.03 9.19
N ASN A 211 6.04 22.35 7.98
CA ASN A 211 6.02 23.72 7.48
C ASN A 211 5.07 24.63 8.27
N ALA A 212 3.86 24.13 8.59
CA ALA A 212 2.90 24.88 9.40
C ALA A 212 3.45 25.18 10.80
N ARG A 213 4.12 24.19 11.42
CA ARG A 213 4.73 24.35 12.74
C ARG A 213 5.92 25.30 12.71
N ALA A 214 6.77 25.22 11.69
CA ALA A 214 7.88 26.15 11.52
C ALA A 214 7.38 27.61 11.41
N ARG A 215 6.31 27.83 10.65
CA ARG A 215 5.66 29.14 10.53
C ARG A 215 5.11 29.64 11.87
N PHE A 216 4.36 28.80 12.59
CA PHE A 216 3.80 29.16 13.90
C PHE A 216 4.89 29.54 14.91
N VAL A 217 6.00 28.81 14.92
CA VAL A 217 7.16 29.11 15.78
C VAL A 217 7.80 30.44 15.40
N ALA A 218 7.96 30.72 14.11
CA ALA A 218 8.52 31.99 13.64
C ALA A 218 7.62 33.19 14.00
N GLU A 219 6.30 33.08 13.79
CA GLU A 219 5.33 34.13 14.15
C GLU A 219 5.34 34.39 15.67
N SER A 220 5.31 33.32 16.48
CA SER A 220 5.36 33.43 17.95
C SER A 220 6.67 34.04 18.46
N PHE A 221 7.79 33.76 17.79
CA PHE A 221 9.10 34.31 18.16
C PHE A 221 9.22 35.81 17.83
N LEU A 222 8.58 36.26 16.74
CA LEU A 222 8.64 37.66 16.30
C LEU A 222 7.61 38.56 16.98
N THR A 223 6.49 38.01 17.47
CA THR A 223 5.41 38.78 18.13
C THR A 223 5.89 39.73 19.25
N PRO A 224 6.87 39.38 20.12
CA PRO A 224 7.35 40.29 21.16
C PRO A 224 8.19 41.48 20.67
N PHE A 225 8.58 41.49 19.38
CA PHE A 225 9.45 42.51 18.78
C PHE A 225 8.67 43.51 17.89
N ASP A 226 7.37 43.29 17.70
CA ASP A 226 6.42 44.23 17.08
C ASP A 226 5.78 45.15 18.14
#